data_AF-A0A6I7MWM4-F1
#
_entry.id   AF-A0A6I7MWM4-F1
#
_cell.length_a   1.000
_cell.length_b   1.000
_cell.length_c   1.000
_cell.angle_alpha   90.00
_cell.angle_beta   90.00
_cell.angle_gamma   90.00
#
_symmetry.space_group_name_H-M   'P 1'
#
loop_
_entity.id
_entity.type
_entity.pdbx_description
1 polymer ?
#
loop_
_entity_poly.entity_id
_entity_poly.type
_entity_poly.pdbx_seq_one_letter_code
_entity_poly.pdbx_strand_id
1 'polypeptide(L)'
;MVKGEEKSFDFSFQHEFNCSYSSLIQQEPSQFFIQALDDCILASIHYDFLQQLYQHYPESNKFGRTAVEQYYIWREQREISLMTDSAQERYLRLMEKYPIYLEQVPLKYLASYLNIKPESLSRIRKKLFEER
;
A
#
# COMPACT_ATOMS: atom_id res chain seq x y z
N MET A 1 12.67 5.83 6.52
CA MET A 1 13.72 4.92 7.02
C MET A 1 13.50 4.68 8.49
N VAL A 2 13.67 3.46 8.97
CA VAL A 2 13.60 3.11 10.41
C VAL A 2 14.96 2.53 10.79
N LYS A 3 15.69 3.22 11.69
CA LYS A 3 17.05 2.82 12.10
C LYS A 3 18.03 2.62 10.93
N GLY A 4 17.95 3.46 9.90
CA GLY A 4 18.79 3.38 8.70
C GLY A 4 18.34 2.33 7.68
N GLU A 5 17.33 1.53 7.98
CA GLU A 5 16.75 0.58 7.03
C GLU A 5 15.53 1.17 6.32
N GLU A 6 15.45 0.93 5.03
CA GLU A 6 14.23 1.18 4.26
C GLU A 6 13.16 0.16 4.67
N LYS A 7 11.95 0.65 4.95
CA LYS A 7 10.81 -0.18 5.30
C LYS A 7 9.66 0.11 4.35
N SER A 8 9.17 -0.93 3.68
CA SER A 8 7.99 -0.83 2.82
C SER A 8 6.76 -0.62 3.68
N PHE A 9 6.16 0.55 3.56
CA PHE A 9 4.93 0.91 4.28
C PHE A 9 3.69 0.35 3.60
N ASP A 10 3.64 0.48 2.27
CA ASP A 10 2.51 0.07 1.44
C ASP A 10 2.95 -0.22 -0.01
N PHE A 11 2.07 -0.88 -0.77
CA PHE A 11 2.16 -1.03 -2.21
C PHE A 11 0.88 -0.54 -2.86
N SER A 12 1.02 0.11 -4.01
CA SER A 12 -0.11 0.46 -4.86
C SER A 12 0.13 -0.05 -6.27
N PHE A 13 -0.94 -0.55 -6.87
CA PHE A 13 -0.93 -1.15 -8.19
C PHE A 13 -1.81 -0.35 -9.15
N GLN A 14 -1.96 -0.88 -10.36
CA GLN A 14 -2.73 -0.20 -11.41
C GLN A 14 -4.17 0.08 -10.95
N HIS A 15 -4.65 1.30 -11.23
CA HIS A 15 -5.97 1.81 -10.87
C HIS A 15 -6.20 2.07 -9.37
N GLU A 16 -5.14 2.17 -8.58
CA GLU A 16 -5.22 2.54 -7.17
C GLU A 16 -4.72 3.98 -6.92
N PHE A 17 -5.29 4.61 -5.89
CA PHE A 17 -4.79 5.88 -5.39
C PHE A 17 -3.68 5.64 -4.37
N ASN A 18 -2.62 6.44 -4.44
CA ASN A 18 -1.62 6.51 -3.39
C ASN A 18 -1.36 7.97 -3.02
N CYS A 19 -1.35 8.26 -1.73
CA CYS A 19 -0.90 9.53 -1.21
C CYS A 19 -0.49 9.40 0.25
N SER A 20 0.32 10.34 0.73
CA SER A 20 0.45 10.57 2.16
C SER A 20 -0.77 11.37 2.63
N TYR A 21 -1.81 10.67 3.05
CA TYR A 21 -3.09 11.31 3.36
C TYR A 21 -3.00 12.32 4.51
N SER A 22 -2.20 12.03 5.55
CA SER A 22 -1.94 12.98 6.64
C SER A 22 -1.28 14.27 6.13
N SER A 23 -0.26 14.14 5.28
CA SER A 23 0.42 15.26 4.63
C SER A 23 -0.53 16.07 3.76
N LEU A 24 -1.38 15.40 2.97
CA LEU A 24 -2.36 16.05 2.10
C LEU A 24 -3.38 16.88 2.90
N ILE A 25 -3.86 16.39 4.04
CA ILE A 25 -4.87 17.10 4.83
C ILE A 25 -4.26 18.17 5.73
N GLN A 26 -3.12 17.87 6.37
CA GLN A 26 -2.47 18.78 7.32
C GLN A 26 -1.59 19.83 6.62
N GLN A 27 -1.33 19.65 5.32
CA GLN A 27 -0.41 20.50 4.55
C GLN A 27 1.00 20.50 5.16
N GLU A 28 1.42 19.35 5.71
CA GLU A 28 2.74 19.13 6.30
C GLU A 28 3.58 18.21 5.42
N PRO A 29 4.93 18.26 5.49
CA PRO A 29 5.80 17.34 4.76
C PRO A 29 5.48 15.87 5.04
N SER A 30 5.54 15.03 4.00
CA SER A 30 5.29 13.60 4.16
C SER A 30 6.36 12.91 5.02
N GLN A 31 5.92 11.96 5.86
CA GLN A 31 6.79 11.15 6.70
C GLN A 31 7.39 9.94 5.96
N PHE A 32 6.95 9.69 4.73
CA PHE A 32 7.44 8.59 3.90
C PHE A 32 7.58 9.02 2.44
N PHE A 33 8.26 8.18 1.66
CA PHE A 33 8.47 8.39 0.23
C PHE A 33 7.60 7.44 -0.56
N ILE A 34 7.14 7.90 -1.73
CA ILE A 34 6.49 7.08 -2.73
C ILE A 34 7.52 6.89 -3.84
N GLN A 35 7.79 5.63 -4.20
CA GLN A 35 8.78 5.27 -5.20
C GLN A 35 8.14 4.35 -6.24
N ALA A 36 8.35 4.66 -7.52
CA ALA A 36 8.03 3.75 -8.60
C ALA A 36 9.01 2.56 -8.59
N LEU A 37 8.49 1.34 -8.53
CA LEU A 37 9.29 0.12 -8.57
C LEU A 37 9.54 -0.39 -9.99
N ASP A 38 8.67 0.01 -10.92
CA ASP A 38 8.74 -0.26 -12.36
C ASP A 38 8.32 0.98 -13.13
N ASP A 39 8.58 1.01 -14.44
CA ASP A 39 8.14 2.09 -15.33
C ASP A 39 6.61 2.26 -15.26
N CYS A 40 6.17 3.46 -14.91
CA CYS A 40 4.75 3.74 -14.70
C CYS A 40 4.35 5.13 -15.18
N ILE A 41 3.07 5.27 -15.51
CA ILE A 41 2.43 6.55 -15.79
C ILE A 41 1.48 6.84 -14.64
N LEU A 42 1.59 8.04 -14.07
CA LEU A 42 0.80 8.48 -12.93
C LEU A 42 -0.03 9.70 -13.31
N ALA A 43 -1.25 9.77 -12.77
CA ALA A 43 -2.05 10.99 -12.75
C ALA A 43 -1.93 11.61 -11.35
N SER A 44 -1.59 12.90 -11.30
CA SER A 44 -1.47 13.65 -10.05
C SER A 44 -2.53 14.74 -9.97
N ILE A 45 -3.12 14.92 -8.79
CA ILE A 45 -4.08 15.98 -8.50
C ILE A 45 -3.48 16.90 -7.44
N HIS A 46 -3.38 18.19 -7.74
CA HIS A 46 -2.93 19.19 -6.76
C HIS A 46 -3.98 19.42 -5.68
N TYR A 47 -3.55 19.70 -4.45
CA TYR A 47 -4.47 19.92 -3.31
C TYR A 47 -5.50 21.02 -3.61
N ASP A 48 -5.06 22.19 -4.09
CA ASP A 48 -5.97 23.30 -4.39
C ASP A 48 -7.03 22.93 -5.42
N PHE A 49 -6.66 22.15 -6.44
CA PHE A 49 -7.60 21.69 -7.45
C PHE A 49 -8.61 20.71 -6.86
N LEU A 50 -8.16 19.82 -5.97
CA LEU A 50 -9.05 18.91 -5.26
C LEU A 50 -10.06 19.68 -4.37
N GLN A 51 -9.62 20.71 -3.66
CA GLN A 51 -10.51 21.54 -2.85
C GLN A 51 -11.51 22.31 -3.72
N GLN A 52 -11.08 22.84 -4.87
CA GLN A 52 -11.97 23.47 -5.84
C GLN A 52 -13.01 22.49 -6.35
N LEU A 53 -12.63 21.25 -6.69
CA LEU A 53 -13.58 20.21 -7.09
C LEU A 53 -14.65 19.99 -6.01
N TYR A 54 -14.22 19.80 -4.76
CA TYR A 54 -15.11 19.58 -3.62
C TYR A 54 -16.09 20.74 -3.39
N GLN A 55 -15.67 21.97 -3.66
CA GLN A 55 -16.50 23.16 -3.53
C GLN A 55 -17.52 23.32 -4.67
N HIS A 56 -17.12 23.02 -5.92
CA HIS A 56 -17.94 23.29 -7.10
C HIS A 56 -18.85 22.11 -7.48
N TYR A 57 -18.48 20.88 -7.12
CA TYR A 57 -19.19 19.68 -7.52
C TYR A 57 -19.50 18.80 -6.30
N PRO A 58 -20.75 18.79 -5.80
CA PRO A 58 -21.13 17.98 -4.63
C PRO A 58 -20.81 16.49 -4.78
N GLU A 59 -20.93 15.94 -5.98
CA GLU A 59 -20.59 14.54 -6.27
C GLU A 59 -19.11 14.22 -6.03
N SER A 60 -18.21 15.18 -6.25
CA SER A 60 -16.78 14.98 -5.98
C SER A 60 -16.51 14.82 -4.48
N ASN A 61 -17.28 15.51 -3.63
CA ASN A 61 -17.20 15.39 -2.18
C ASN A 61 -17.66 13.99 -1.72
N LYS A 62 -18.73 13.47 -2.33
CA LYS A 62 -19.20 12.09 -2.10
C LYS A 62 -18.15 11.07 -2.55
N PHE A 63 -17.58 11.25 -3.74
CA PHE A 63 -16.50 10.39 -4.24
C PHE A 63 -15.29 10.39 -3.31
N GLY A 64 -14.79 11.57 -2.94
CA GLY A 64 -13.65 11.74 -2.05
C GLY A 64 -13.90 11.09 -0.69
N ARG A 65 -15.07 11.31 -0.09
CA ARG A 65 -15.47 10.67 1.17
C ARG A 65 -15.46 9.15 1.06
N THR A 66 -16.11 8.58 0.04
CA THR A 66 -16.18 7.13 -0.13
C THR A 66 -14.80 6.51 -0.42
N ALA A 67 -13.94 7.21 -1.17
CA ALA A 67 -12.57 6.76 -1.40
C ALA A 67 -11.77 6.69 -0.08
N VAL A 68 -11.90 7.70 0.79
CA VAL A 68 -11.24 7.75 2.10
C VAL A 68 -11.82 6.71 3.07
N GLU A 69 -13.14 6.51 3.08
CA GLU A 69 -13.80 5.47 3.87
C GLU A 69 -13.27 4.08 3.49
N GLN A 70 -13.18 3.77 2.19
CA GLN A 70 -12.63 2.50 1.71
C GLN A 70 -11.14 2.35 2.06
N TYR A 71 -10.36 3.41 1.90
CA TYR A 71 -8.95 3.43 2.29
C TYR A 71 -8.78 3.17 3.79
N TYR A 72 -9.62 3.78 4.64
CA TYR A 72 -9.58 3.58 6.08
C TYR A 72 -9.94 2.14 6.47
N ILE A 73 -11.00 1.56 5.89
CA ILE A 73 -11.37 0.16 6.13
C ILE A 73 -10.22 -0.78 5.75
N TRP A 74 -9.60 -0.54 4.60
CA TRP A 74 -8.45 -1.33 4.16
C TRP A 74 -7.25 -1.20 5.12
N ARG A 75 -6.97 0.02 5.60
CA ARG A 75 -5.93 0.28 6.60
C ARG A 75 -6.19 -0.45 7.91
N GLU A 76 -7.41 -0.41 8.42
CA GLU A 76 -7.84 -1.09 9.65
C GLU A 76 -7.68 -2.60 9.51
N GLN A 77 -8.17 -3.20 8.41
CA GLN A 77 -8.01 -4.64 8.14
C GLN A 77 -6.54 -5.05 8.09
N ARG A 78 -5.67 -4.21 7.51
CA ARG A 78 -4.22 -4.44 7.47
C ARG A 78 -3.62 -4.40 8.88
N GLU A 79 -4.02 -3.46 9.72
CA GLU A 79 -3.53 -3.35 11.10
C GLU A 79 -3.96 -4.55 11.94
N ILE A 80 -5.21 -5.00 11.82
CA ILE A 80 -5.70 -6.23 12.44
C ILE A 80 -4.86 -7.42 11.97
N SER A 81 -4.66 -7.56 10.66
CA SER A 81 -3.87 -8.65 10.07
C SER A 81 -2.42 -8.68 10.56
N LEU A 82 -1.80 -7.52 10.79
CA LEU A 82 -0.46 -7.43 11.38
C LEU A 82 -0.41 -7.92 12.84
N MET A 83 -1.51 -7.80 13.58
CA MET A 83 -1.61 -8.25 14.97
C MET A 83 -2.06 -9.70 15.12
N THR A 84 -2.95 -10.18 14.24
CA THR A 84 -3.59 -11.50 14.40
C THR A 84 -2.94 -12.61 13.58
N ASP A 85 -2.43 -12.29 12.40
CA ASP A 85 -2.05 -13.32 11.44
C ASP A 85 -0.56 -13.66 11.52
N SER A 86 -0.22 -14.87 11.10
CA SER A 86 1.15 -15.26 10.80
C SER A 86 1.67 -14.58 9.53
N ALA A 87 3.00 -14.53 9.38
CA ALA A 87 3.61 -13.96 8.17
C ALA A 87 3.25 -14.73 6.89
N GLN A 88 2.99 -16.04 6.99
CA GLN A 88 2.53 -16.86 5.87
C GLN A 88 1.11 -16.48 5.46
N GLU A 89 0.19 -16.33 6.40
CA GLU A 89 -1.19 -15.92 6.12
C GLU A 89 -1.24 -14.52 5.50
N ARG A 90 -0.43 -13.57 6.01
CA ARG A 90 -0.30 -12.24 5.40
C ARG A 90 0.21 -12.30 3.97
N TYR A 91 1.19 -13.16 3.70
CA TYR A 91 1.70 -13.36 2.34
C TYR A 91 0.63 -13.96 1.42
N LEU A 92 -0.11 -14.96 1.88
CA LEU A 92 -1.18 -15.59 1.11
C LEU A 92 -2.31 -14.60 0.78
N ARG A 93 -2.77 -13.80 1.75
CA ARG A 93 -3.77 -12.75 1.49
C ARG A 93 -3.28 -11.72 0.49
N LEU A 94 -1.99 -11.37 0.55
CA LEU A 94 -1.41 -10.47 -0.43
C LEU A 94 -1.44 -11.11 -1.83
N MET A 95 -1.11 -12.40 -1.96
CA MET A 95 -1.18 -13.15 -3.22
C MET A 95 -2.60 -13.29 -3.76
N GLU A 96 -3.60 -13.45 -2.91
CA GLU A 96 -5.00 -13.47 -3.33
C GLU A 96 -5.45 -12.13 -3.86
N LYS A 97 -5.00 -11.03 -3.23
CA LYS A 97 -5.38 -9.67 -3.61
C LYS A 97 -4.67 -9.20 -4.90
N TYR A 98 -3.39 -9.53 -5.05
CA TYR A 98 -2.54 -9.03 -6.15
C TYR A 98 -1.66 -10.13 -6.77
N PRO A 99 -2.24 -11.20 -7.32
CA PRO A 99 -1.48 -12.36 -7.77
C PRO A 99 -0.43 -12.03 -8.84
N ILE A 100 -0.78 -11.16 -9.80
CA ILE A 100 0.07 -10.81 -10.95
C ILE A 100 1.22 -9.89 -10.54
N TYR A 101 0.96 -8.94 -9.63
CA TYR A 101 1.92 -7.89 -9.34
C TYR A 101 3.02 -8.31 -8.37
N LEU A 102 2.77 -9.29 -7.51
CA LEU A 102 3.77 -9.73 -6.53
C LEU A 102 4.94 -10.49 -7.14
N GLU A 103 4.80 -10.99 -8.36
CA GLU A 103 5.94 -11.56 -9.09
C GLU A 103 6.95 -10.50 -9.51
N GLN A 104 6.49 -9.26 -9.70
CA GLN A 104 7.29 -8.13 -10.17
C GLN A 104 7.98 -7.41 -8.99
N VAL A 105 7.37 -7.44 -7.79
CA VAL A 105 7.93 -6.75 -6.63
C VAL A 105 9.18 -7.48 -6.10
N PRO A 106 10.33 -6.78 -5.97
CA PRO A 106 11.53 -7.36 -5.39
C PRO A 106 11.31 -7.93 -3.99
N LEU A 107 11.85 -9.13 -3.74
CA LEU A 107 11.61 -9.91 -2.52
C LEU A 107 11.97 -9.15 -1.22
N LYS A 108 12.96 -8.25 -1.28
CA LYS A 108 13.35 -7.35 -0.18
C LYS A 108 12.17 -6.48 0.28
N TYR A 109 11.44 -5.87 -0.65
CA TYR A 109 10.32 -4.98 -0.34
C TYR A 109 9.13 -5.78 0.20
N LEU A 110 8.83 -6.94 -0.40
CA LEU A 110 7.78 -7.83 0.11
C LEU A 110 8.07 -8.31 1.53
N ALA A 111 9.30 -8.76 1.80
CA ALA A 111 9.69 -9.20 3.13
C ALA A 111 9.57 -8.07 4.15
N SER A 112 10.02 -6.86 3.78
CA SER A 112 9.87 -5.68 4.62
C SER A 112 8.41 -5.34 4.91
N TYR A 113 7.53 -5.40 3.90
CA TYR A 113 6.11 -5.10 4.05
C TYR A 113 5.40 -6.10 4.99
N LEU A 114 5.78 -7.37 4.91
CA LEU A 114 5.28 -8.44 5.78
C LEU A 114 5.91 -8.45 7.18
N ASN A 115 6.83 -7.53 7.45
CA ASN A 115 7.60 -7.41 8.67
C ASN A 115 8.42 -8.67 9.01
N ILE A 116 9.05 -9.27 8.00
CA ILE A 116 9.91 -10.45 8.13
C ILE A 116 11.24 -10.24 7.40
N LYS A 117 12.20 -11.12 7.67
CA LYS A 117 13.46 -11.14 6.91
C LYS A 117 13.27 -11.78 5.53
N PRO A 118 14.02 -11.36 4.49
CA PRO A 118 13.96 -11.95 3.15
C PRO A 118 14.11 -13.47 3.14
N GLU A 119 14.97 -14.04 3.99
CA GLU A 119 15.21 -15.48 4.10
C GLU A 119 13.97 -16.21 4.65
N SER A 120 13.20 -15.58 5.54
CA SER A 120 11.93 -16.13 6.01
C SER A 120 10.89 -16.15 4.90
N LEU A 121 10.79 -15.08 4.10
CA LEU A 121 9.88 -15.05 2.96
C LEU A 121 10.26 -16.10 1.90
N SER A 122 11.55 -16.27 1.63
CA SER A 122 12.04 -17.30 0.70
C SER A 122 11.64 -18.71 1.16
N ARG A 123 11.72 -19.01 2.47
CA ARG A 123 11.29 -20.29 3.02
C ARG A 123 9.78 -20.50 2.89
N ILE A 124 8.98 -19.48 3.16
CA ILE A 124 7.51 -19.52 2.98
C ILE A 124 7.16 -19.82 1.51
N ARG A 125 7.78 -19.11 0.55
CA ARG A 125 7.55 -19.33 -0.88
C ARG A 125 7.91 -20.74 -1.32
N LYS A 126 9.05 -21.28 -0.85
CA LYS A 126 9.49 -22.63 -1.17
C LYS A 126 8.48 -23.68 -0.66
N LYS A 127 8.05 -23.57 0.60
CA LYS A 127 7.08 -24.48 1.19
C LYS A 127 5.74 -24.48 0.43
N LEU A 128 5.24 -23.29 0.07
CA LEU A 128 4.00 -23.16 -0.72
C LEU A 128 4.10 -23.74 -2.14
N PHE A 129 5.30 -23.78 -2.72
CA PHE A 129 5.54 -24.39 -4.03
C PHE A 129 5.63 -25.93 -3.94
N GLU A 130 6.17 -26.46 -2.84
CA GLU A 130 6.26 -27.90 -2.59
C GLU A 130 4.91 -28.53 -2.16
N GLU A 131 3.99 -27.72 -1.62
CA GLU A 131 2.63 -28.13 -1.23
C GLU A 131 1.60 -28.06 -2.40
N ARG A 132 2.04 -27.64 -3.59
CA ARG A 132 1.24 -27.52 -4.82
C ARG A 132 1.51 -28.70 -5.77
#